data_AF-A0A2S6RDG7-F1
#
_entry.id   AF-A0A2S6RDG7-F1
#
_cell.length_a   1.000
_cell.length_b   1.000
_cell.length_c   1.000
_cell.angle_alpha   90.00
_cell.angle_beta   90.00
_cell.angle_gamma   90.00
#
_symmetry.space_group_name_H-M   'P 1'
#
loop_
_entity.id
_entity.type
_entity.pdbx_description
1 polymer ?
#
loop_
_entity_poly.entity_id
_entity_poly.type
_entity_poly.pdbx_seq_one_letter_code
_entity_poly.pdbx_strand_id
1 'polypeptide(L)'
;MPDTSTYEPPKIWKWESESGGTWAKINRPIAGATHEKELPVGQHPLQLYSLATPNGVKVTILLEELLALGKSGAEYDAYLIKIGDHEQFGSGFVA
;
A
#
# COMPACT_ATOMS: atom_id res chain seq x y z
N MET A 1 42.93 9.39 -12.62
CA MET A 1 42.04 10.43 -12.05
C MET A 1 40.63 9.86 -12.08
N PRO A 2 39.80 9.98 -11.03
CA PRO A 2 38.41 9.56 -11.13
C PRO A 2 37.69 10.59 -12.01
N ASP A 3 37.06 10.15 -13.09
CA ASP A 3 36.20 10.99 -13.92
C ASP A 3 35.01 11.48 -13.07
N THR A 4 35.04 12.76 -12.68
CA THR A 4 33.93 13.43 -11.99
C THR A 4 32.95 14.00 -13.02
N SER A 5 32.36 13.14 -13.84
CA SER A 5 31.21 13.53 -14.66
C SER A 5 30.04 13.82 -13.72
N THR A 6 29.61 15.08 -13.66
CA THR A 6 28.41 15.49 -12.93
C THR A 6 27.18 14.95 -13.65
N TYR A 7 26.26 14.32 -12.90
CA TYR A 7 25.00 13.83 -13.46
C TYR A 7 24.16 15.00 -14.02
N GLU A 8 23.76 14.89 -15.28
CA GLU A 8 22.82 15.81 -15.93
C GLU A 8 21.48 15.09 -16.18
N PRO A 9 20.38 15.51 -15.55
CA PRO A 9 19.06 14.93 -15.81
C PRO A 9 18.62 15.14 -17.28
N PRO A 10 17.92 14.18 -17.90
CA PRO A 10 17.41 14.35 -19.25
C PRO A 10 16.26 15.37 -19.31
N LYS A 11 16.08 16.02 -20.47
CA LYS A 11 14.95 16.96 -20.71
C LYS A 11 13.58 16.32 -20.53
N ILE A 12 13.48 15.02 -20.85
CA ILE A 12 12.29 14.20 -20.64
C ILE A 12 12.75 12.98 -19.85
N TRP A 13 12.24 12.83 -18.63
CA TRP A 13 12.53 11.68 -17.79
C TRP A 13 11.99 10.39 -18.41
N LYS A 14 12.78 9.33 -18.33
CA LYS A 14 12.41 7.99 -18.79
C LYS A 14 12.65 6.98 -17.69
N TRP A 15 11.76 6.00 -17.58
CA TRP A 15 11.94 4.87 -16.68
C TRP A 15 12.81 3.80 -17.37
N GLU A 16 14.12 3.94 -17.28
CA GLU A 16 15.08 3.06 -17.97
C GLU A 16 15.43 1.79 -17.17
N SER A 17 15.29 1.82 -15.84
CA SER A 17 15.50 0.67 -14.97
C SER A 17 14.74 0.81 -13.66
N GLU A 18 14.54 -0.32 -12.97
CA GLU A 18 13.97 -0.35 -11.63
C GLU A 18 14.87 0.44 -10.66
N SER A 19 14.26 1.33 -9.86
CA SER A 19 14.96 2.13 -8.86
C SER A 19 14.13 2.14 -7.57
N GLY A 20 14.81 2.02 -6.41
CA GLY A 20 14.13 1.95 -5.10
C GLY A 20 14.54 0.79 -4.19
N GLY A 21 15.64 0.09 -4.49
CA GLY A 21 16.15 -1.00 -3.63
C GLY A 21 15.17 -2.16 -3.52
N THR A 22 14.86 -2.61 -2.30
CA THR A 22 13.89 -3.69 -2.03
C THR A 22 12.53 -3.47 -2.71
N TRP A 23 12.15 -2.23 -2.98
CA TRP A 23 10.87 -1.84 -3.55
C TRP A 23 10.91 -1.58 -5.07
N ALA A 24 12.06 -1.81 -5.71
CA ALA A 24 12.27 -1.43 -7.10
C ALA A 24 11.32 -2.14 -8.09
N LYS A 25 10.88 -3.36 -7.75
CA LYS A 25 9.88 -4.13 -8.52
C LYS A 25 8.45 -3.62 -8.36
N ILE A 26 8.18 -2.87 -7.28
CA ILE A 26 6.85 -2.40 -6.89
C ILE A 26 6.61 -0.98 -7.42
N ASN A 27 7.64 -0.12 -7.38
CA ASN A 27 7.58 1.26 -7.83
C ASN A 27 7.52 1.36 -9.36
N ARG A 28 6.47 2.02 -9.88
CA ARG A 28 6.25 2.20 -11.32
C ARG A 28 5.73 3.62 -11.61
N PRO A 29 5.98 4.16 -12.82
CA PRO A 29 5.51 5.50 -13.21
C PRO A 29 4.03 5.54 -13.60
N ILE A 30 3.33 4.40 -13.50
CA ILE A 30 1.91 4.24 -13.84
C ILE A 30 1.16 3.63 -12.66
N ALA A 31 -0.10 4.04 -12.51
CA ALA A 31 -1.02 3.50 -11.50
C ALA A 31 -1.94 2.42 -12.10
N GLY A 32 -2.79 1.83 -11.26
CA GLY A 32 -3.84 0.90 -11.66
C GLY A 32 -3.62 -0.54 -11.21
N ALA A 33 -4.68 -1.34 -11.37
CA ALA A 33 -4.67 -2.76 -11.06
C ALA A 33 -3.73 -3.52 -12.00
N THR A 34 -3.15 -4.60 -11.49
CA THR A 34 -2.19 -5.45 -12.22
C THR A 34 -2.65 -6.89 -12.34
N HIS A 35 -3.60 -7.29 -11.50
CA HIS A 35 -4.15 -8.62 -11.48
C HIS A 35 -5.57 -8.57 -10.93
N GLU A 36 -6.39 -9.53 -11.36
CA GLU A 36 -7.72 -9.72 -10.79
C GLU A 36 -7.60 -10.34 -9.40
N LYS A 37 -8.21 -9.69 -8.41
CA LYS A 37 -8.25 -10.17 -7.03
C LYS A 37 -9.42 -9.54 -6.31
N GLU A 38 -10.43 -10.35 -6.00
CA GLU A 38 -11.50 -9.94 -5.11
C GLU A 38 -10.99 -9.82 -3.67
N LEU A 39 -11.58 -8.88 -2.93
CA LEU A 39 -11.29 -8.71 -1.51
C LEU A 39 -12.30 -9.49 -0.67
N PRO A 40 -11.87 -10.20 0.38
CA PRO A 40 -12.78 -10.87 1.30
C PRO A 40 -13.60 -9.84 2.09
N VAL A 41 -14.88 -10.12 2.33
CA VAL A 41 -15.77 -9.27 3.13
C VAL A 41 -16.31 -10.11 4.28
N GLY A 42 -16.14 -9.61 5.50
CA GLY A 42 -16.57 -10.26 6.73
C GLY A 42 -17.92 -9.75 7.22
N GLN A 43 -18.19 -9.98 8.50
CA GLN A 43 -19.50 -9.71 9.12
C GLN A 43 -19.58 -8.32 9.77
N HIS A 44 -18.43 -7.71 10.10
CA HIS A 44 -18.39 -6.47 10.85
C HIS A 44 -18.67 -5.26 9.96
N PRO A 45 -19.17 -4.14 10.51
CA PRO A 45 -19.59 -2.99 9.72
C PRO A 45 -18.44 -2.29 8.98
N LEU A 46 -17.20 -2.43 9.46
CA LEU A 46 -16.02 -1.85 8.83
C LEU A 46 -15.10 -2.95 8.28
N GLN A 47 -14.66 -2.79 7.04
CA GLN A 47 -13.75 -3.72 6.37
C GLN A 47 -12.42 -3.01 6.15
N LEU A 48 -11.39 -3.41 6.90
CA LEU A 48 -10.08 -2.77 6.88
C LEU A 48 -9.07 -3.63 6.12
N TYR A 49 -8.61 -3.15 4.97
CA TYR A 49 -7.53 -3.77 4.20
C TYR A 49 -6.24 -3.01 4.45
N SER A 50 -5.33 -3.58 5.25
CA SER A 50 -4.17 -2.84 5.76
C SER A 50 -2.94 -3.72 6.00
N LEU A 51 -1.88 -3.09 6.49
CA LEU A 51 -0.64 -3.75 6.90
C LEU A 51 -0.16 -3.10 8.18
N ALA A 52 0.48 -3.87 9.07
CA ALA A 52 1.05 -3.40 10.35
C ALA A 52 2.27 -2.47 10.18
N THR A 53 2.13 -1.44 9.36
CA THR A 53 3.06 -0.32 9.18
C THR A 53 2.70 0.80 10.15
N PRO A 54 3.57 1.82 10.34
CA PRO A 54 3.21 3.02 11.09
C PRO A 54 1.94 3.73 10.61
N ASN A 55 1.53 3.55 9.35
CA ASN A 55 0.26 4.08 8.85
C ASN A 55 -0.92 3.18 9.20
N GLY A 56 -0.77 1.85 9.07
CA GLY A 56 -1.85 0.92 9.40
C GLY A 56 -2.22 0.94 10.88
N VAL A 57 -1.22 1.03 11.77
CA VAL A 57 -1.48 1.08 13.22
C VAL A 57 -2.28 2.31 13.64
N LYS A 58 -2.25 3.42 12.89
CA LYS A 58 -3.07 4.60 13.20
C LYS A 58 -4.56 4.26 13.16
N VAL A 59 -4.96 3.47 12.16
CA VAL A 59 -6.36 3.12 11.94
C VAL A 59 -6.80 2.06 12.95
N THR A 60 -6.01 1.02 13.16
CA THR A 60 -6.36 -0.01 14.14
C THR A 60 -6.41 0.55 15.56
N ILE A 61 -5.46 1.42 15.95
CA ILE A 61 -5.52 2.09 17.26
C ILE A 61 -6.79 2.93 17.37
N LEU A 62 -7.13 3.73 16.36
CA LEU A 62 -8.37 4.53 16.39
C LEU A 62 -9.62 3.65 16.58
N LEU A 63 -9.71 2.52 15.87
CA LEU A 63 -10.84 1.61 15.98
C LEU A 63 -10.92 0.97 17.36
N GLU A 64 -9.80 0.49 17.89
CA GLU A 64 -9.73 -0.05 19.26
C GLU A 64 -10.08 1.00 20.32
N GLU A 65 -9.62 2.24 20.19
CA GLU A 65 -9.97 3.33 21.11
C GLU A 65 -11.48 3.65 21.07
N LEU A 66 -12.11 3.61 19.89
CA LEU A 66 -13.56 3.76 19.76
C LEU A 66 -14.31 2.59 20.40
N LEU A 67 -13.84 1.36 20.22
CA LEU A 67 -14.40 0.16 20.85
C LEU A 67 -14.28 0.23 22.38
N ALA A 68 -13.14 0.71 22.90
CA ALA A 68 -12.95 0.95 24.33
C ALA A 68 -13.94 1.98 24.91
N LEU A 69 -14.39 2.95 24.09
CA LEU A 69 -15.46 3.90 24.43
C LEU A 69 -16.88 3.34 24.20
N GLY A 70 -17.02 2.04 23.93
CA GLY A 70 -18.30 1.35 23.72
C GLY A 70 -18.98 1.67 22.39
N LYS A 71 -18.25 2.18 21.39
CA LYS A 71 -18.80 2.47 20.06
C LYS A 71 -18.85 1.21 19.20
N SER A 72 -19.89 0.40 19.36
CA SER A 72 -20.05 -0.87 18.63
C SER A 72 -20.05 -0.74 17.10
N GLY A 73 -20.39 0.42 16.55
CA GLY A 73 -20.24 0.70 15.11
C GLY A 73 -18.79 0.74 14.61
N ALA A 74 -17.80 0.65 15.49
CA ALA A 74 -16.38 0.58 15.16
C ALA A 74 -15.85 -0.86 15.05
N GLU A 75 -16.69 -1.89 15.21
CA GLU A 75 -16.26 -3.27 14.96
C GLU A 75 -15.79 -3.44 13.51
N TYR A 76 -14.70 -4.20 13.32
CA TYR A 76 -14.04 -4.29 12.03
C TYR A 76 -13.43 -5.67 11.76
N ASP A 77 -13.45 -6.06 10.49
CA ASP A 77 -12.63 -7.16 9.97
C ASP A 77 -11.34 -6.57 9.38
N ALA A 78 -10.17 -7.00 9.88
CA ALA A 78 -8.87 -6.53 9.39
C ALA A 78 -8.18 -7.58 8.53
N TYR A 79 -8.08 -7.31 7.23
CA TYR A 79 -7.39 -8.14 6.25
C TYR A 79 -6.00 -7.62 5.95
N LEU A 80 -5.06 -8.55 5.86
CA LEU A 80 -3.66 -8.25 5.54
C LEU A 80 -3.50 -7.94 4.05
N ILE A 81 -2.86 -6.81 3.74
CA ILE A 81 -2.40 -6.42 2.39
C ILE A 81 -0.88 -6.32 2.41
N LYS A 82 -0.21 -7.36 1.93
CA LYS A 82 1.25 -7.43 1.84
C LYS A 82 1.73 -6.59 0.67
N ILE A 83 2.13 -5.35 0.97
CA ILE A 83 2.62 -4.42 -0.06
C ILE A 83 3.89 -4.90 -0.79
N GLY A 84 4.66 -5.80 -0.16
CA GLY A 84 5.81 -6.47 -0.77
C GLY A 84 5.44 -7.52 -1.82
N ASP A 85 4.21 -8.06 -1.73
CA ASP A 85 3.69 -9.11 -2.62
C ASP A 85 2.72 -8.53 -3.65
N HIS A 86 2.76 -7.21 -3.88
CA HIS A 86 1.94 -6.49 -4.86
C HIS A 86 0.42 -6.50 -4.61
N GLU A 87 -0.04 -6.90 -3.41
CA GLU A 87 -1.47 -7.02 -3.11
C GLU A 87 -2.25 -5.70 -3.20
N GLN A 88 -1.57 -4.57 -3.00
CA GLN A 88 -2.12 -3.22 -3.17
C GLN A 88 -2.44 -2.86 -4.64
N PHE A 89 -2.07 -3.72 -5.59
CA PHE A 89 -2.39 -3.56 -7.01
C PHE A 89 -3.38 -4.61 -7.53
N GLY A 90 -4.10 -5.31 -6.65
CA GLY A 90 -5.20 -6.20 -7.02
C GLY A 90 -6.47 -5.41 -7.37
N SER A 91 -7.30 -5.91 -8.29
CA SER A 91 -8.48 -5.20 -8.78
C SER A 91 -9.44 -4.78 -7.67
N GLY A 92 -9.74 -5.64 -6.70
CA GLY A 92 -10.61 -5.32 -5.57
C GLY A 92 -10.05 -4.26 -4.62
N PHE A 93 -8.72 -4.10 -4.52
CA PHE A 93 -8.10 -3.04 -3.72
C PHE A 93 -8.01 -1.70 -4.46
N VAL A 94 -8.03 -1.73 -5.80
CA VAL A 94 -7.92 -0.54 -6.65
C VAL A 94 -9.28 0.02 -7.08
N ALA A 95 -10.31 -0.83 -7.13
CA ALA A 95 -11.65 -0.53 -7.66
C ALA A 95 -12.38 0.63 -6.95
#